data_AF-A0A915D9V9-F1
#
_entry.id   AF-A0A915D9V9-F1
#
_cell.length_a   1.000
_cell.length_b   1.000
_cell.length_c   1.000
_cell.angle_alpha   90.00
_cell.angle_beta   90.00
_cell.angle_gamma   90.00
#
_symmetry.space_group_name_H-M   'P 1'
#
loop_
_entity.id
_entity.type
_entity.pdbx_description
1 polymer ?
#
loop_
_entity_poly.entity_id
_entity_poly.type
_entity_poly.pdbx_seq_one_letter_code
_entity_poly.pdbx_strand_id
1 'polypeptide(L)'
;MEIPVDLSSIFKDSVQRLDSAAVKGMNVKKNPGVQRAIDMVGQLSAEAQSLKKPLTTFDKLLESEDNQAIYLMWKKNEAKTNASIVIGFLKAARRKLYLNDAKGKSFVNTPVCILDFYVHPSFQKQGYAMHEKVEPIQCAFDKPSTLLLEFLKKNYKLENPVWQSTNFVAFPGFFESLTKKEGDHPKANGVHTNSSVFDGSHSELTSPRACEKDSVGGLIHGDQKMDSKVEAAKDSPQGRKNTRDFGHQSIW
;
A
#
# COMPACT_ATOMS: atom_id res chain seq x y z
N MET A 1 -11.16 -23.12 11.40
CA MET A 1 -11.67 -23.62 10.11
C MET A 1 -10.91 -24.89 9.77
N GLU A 2 -11.57 -26.03 9.64
CA GLU A 2 -10.90 -27.31 9.38
C GLU A 2 -10.62 -27.48 7.88
N ILE A 3 -9.42 -27.93 7.55
CA ILE A 3 -9.00 -28.32 6.20
C ILE A 3 -8.65 -29.80 6.25
N PRO A 4 -9.15 -30.62 5.29
CA PRO A 4 -8.84 -32.04 5.22
C PRO A 4 -7.45 -32.28 4.59
N VAL A 5 -6.43 -31.58 5.08
CA VAL A 5 -5.02 -31.72 4.70
C VAL A 5 -4.16 -31.54 5.94
N ASP A 6 -3.13 -32.37 6.08
CA ASP A 6 -2.12 -32.22 7.13
C ASP A 6 -1.04 -31.20 6.71
N LEU A 7 -1.19 -29.96 7.19
CA LEU A 7 -0.24 -28.87 6.96
C LEU A 7 1.05 -29.05 7.75
N SER A 8 1.11 -29.95 8.76
CA SER A 8 2.33 -30.20 9.54
C SER A 8 3.45 -30.86 8.73
N SER A 9 3.09 -31.49 7.60
CA SER A 9 4.06 -32.01 6.64
C SER A 9 4.76 -30.91 5.84
N ILE A 10 4.16 -29.72 5.75
CA ILE A 10 4.61 -28.59 4.92
C ILE A 10 5.17 -27.46 5.78
N PHE A 11 4.46 -27.12 6.86
CA PHE A 11 4.77 -25.99 7.73
C PHE A 11 5.31 -26.49 9.07
N LYS A 12 6.39 -25.85 9.53
CA LYS A 12 7.04 -26.19 10.80
C LYS A 12 6.51 -25.34 11.96
N ASP A 13 6.20 -24.08 11.66
CA ASP A 13 5.77 -23.10 12.64
C ASP A 13 4.24 -22.94 12.63
N SER A 14 3.67 -22.49 13.76
CA SER A 14 2.23 -22.18 13.88
C SER A 14 1.81 -20.99 13.03
N VAL A 15 2.75 -20.08 12.73
CA VAL A 15 2.57 -18.98 11.79
C VAL A 15 3.57 -19.13 10.66
N GLN A 16 3.07 -19.35 9.46
CA GLN A 16 3.88 -19.50 8.27
C GLN A 16 3.82 -18.23 7.41
N ARG A 17 4.98 -17.67 7.07
CA ARG A 17 5.09 -16.62 6.05
C ARG A 17 5.12 -17.25 4.66
N LEU A 18 4.22 -16.79 3.80
CA LEU A 18 4.03 -17.24 2.42
C LEU A 18 4.14 -16.02 1.50
N ASP A 19 5.22 -15.92 0.72
CA ASP A 19 5.39 -14.94 -0.34
C ASP A 19 5.31 -15.61 -1.72
N SER A 20 5.28 -14.82 -2.79
CA SER A 20 5.20 -15.33 -4.17
C SER A 20 6.34 -16.33 -4.48
N ALA A 21 7.55 -16.08 -3.98
CA ALA A 21 8.69 -16.98 -4.18
C ALA A 21 8.54 -18.30 -3.42
N ALA A 22 8.14 -18.27 -2.16
CA ALA A 22 7.87 -19.45 -1.34
C ALA A 22 6.76 -20.30 -1.96
N VAL A 23 5.70 -19.65 -2.44
CA VAL A 23 4.57 -20.34 -3.08
C VAL A 23 4.94 -20.92 -4.44
N LYS A 24 5.76 -20.24 -5.25
CA LYS A 24 6.29 -20.80 -6.51
C LYS A 24 7.23 -21.98 -6.26
N GLY A 25 8.03 -21.93 -5.19
CA GLY A 25 8.90 -23.03 -4.76
C GLY A 25 8.12 -24.24 -4.23
N MET A 26 6.98 -24.01 -3.59
CA MET A 26 6.03 -25.06 -3.22
C MET A 26 5.29 -25.52 -4.47
N ASN A 27 5.57 -26.73 -4.97
CA ASN A 27 4.86 -27.27 -6.12
C ASN A 27 3.36 -27.39 -5.81
N VAL A 28 2.55 -26.45 -6.29
CA VAL A 28 1.12 -26.30 -5.99
C VAL A 28 0.34 -27.56 -6.36
N LYS A 29 0.74 -28.23 -7.44
CA LYS A 29 0.16 -29.51 -7.87
C LYS A 29 0.38 -30.64 -6.85
N LYS A 30 1.47 -30.57 -6.07
CA LYS A 30 1.77 -31.53 -5.00
C LYS A 30 1.09 -31.18 -3.67
N ASN A 31 0.77 -29.90 -3.44
CA ASN A 31 0.24 -29.41 -2.16
C ASN A 31 -1.03 -28.57 -2.33
N PRO A 32 -2.16 -29.15 -2.80
CA PRO A 32 -3.41 -28.41 -3.01
C PRO A 32 -4.00 -27.84 -1.71
N GLY A 33 -3.56 -28.35 -0.55
CA GLY A 33 -4.03 -27.89 0.75
C GLY A 33 -3.67 -26.44 1.07
N VAL A 34 -2.52 -25.95 0.61
CA VAL A 34 -2.08 -24.57 0.88
C VAL A 34 -2.93 -23.57 0.08
N GLN A 35 -3.18 -23.86 -1.19
CA GLN A 35 -4.07 -23.06 -2.03
C GLN A 35 -5.48 -23.00 -1.42
N ARG A 36 -6.05 -24.17 -1.09
CA ARG A 36 -7.37 -24.24 -0.46
C ARG A 36 -7.42 -23.50 0.88
N ALA A 37 -6.35 -23.54 1.67
CA ALA A 37 -6.26 -22.79 2.92
C ALA A 37 -6.37 -21.29 2.71
N ILE A 38 -5.56 -20.75 1.78
CA ILE A 38 -5.54 -19.31 1.47
C ILE A 38 -6.88 -18.86 0.88
N ASP A 39 -7.42 -19.59 -0.10
CA ASP A 39 -8.67 -19.21 -0.77
C ASP A 39 -9.85 -19.25 0.20
N MET A 40 -9.91 -20.26 1.07
CA MET A 40 -10.97 -20.37 2.07
C MET A 40 -10.92 -19.23 3.09
N VAL A 41 -9.75 -18.92 3.66
CA VAL A 41 -9.66 -17.79 4.61
C VAL A 41 -9.85 -16.44 3.93
N GLY A 42 -9.42 -16.30 2.68
CA GLY A 42 -9.65 -15.11 1.88
C GLY A 42 -11.15 -14.87 1.61
N GLN A 43 -11.89 -15.94 1.31
CA GLN A 43 -13.34 -15.89 1.16
C GLN A 43 -14.04 -15.46 2.45
N LEU A 44 -13.64 -16.05 3.59
CA LEU A 44 -14.21 -15.70 4.89
C LEU A 44 -13.87 -14.28 5.34
N SER A 45 -12.68 -13.79 4.99
CA SER A 45 -12.33 -12.37 5.17
C SER A 45 -13.24 -11.45 4.35
N ALA A 46 -13.52 -11.83 3.09
CA ALA A 46 -14.41 -11.09 2.21
C ALA A 46 -15.82 -10.98 2.81
N GLU A 47 -16.35 -12.10 3.30
CA GLU A 47 -17.67 -12.16 3.95
C GLU A 47 -17.71 -11.30 5.21
N ALA A 48 -16.69 -11.37 6.06
CA ALA A 48 -16.60 -10.55 7.28
C ALA A 48 -16.50 -9.05 6.98
N GLN A 49 -15.89 -8.67 5.86
CA GLN A 49 -15.79 -7.29 5.39
C GLN A 49 -16.94 -6.87 4.46
N SER A 50 -17.94 -7.74 4.24
CA SER A 50 -19.07 -7.51 3.32
C SER A 50 -18.65 -7.19 1.88
N LEU A 51 -17.57 -7.80 1.41
CA LEU A 51 -17.04 -7.64 0.05
C LEU A 51 -17.64 -8.68 -0.89
N LYS A 52 -17.96 -8.25 -2.13
CA LYS A 52 -18.51 -9.15 -3.17
C LYS A 52 -17.51 -10.20 -3.67
N LYS A 53 -16.21 -9.92 -3.58
CA LYS A 53 -15.13 -10.80 -4.04
C LYS A 53 -13.99 -10.78 -3.03
N PRO A 54 -13.29 -11.91 -2.81
CA PRO A 54 -12.14 -11.94 -1.92
C PRO A 54 -10.99 -11.07 -2.42
N LEU A 55 -10.44 -10.26 -1.52
CA LEU A 55 -9.23 -9.47 -1.79
C LEU A 55 -7.98 -10.35 -1.82
N THR A 56 -8.01 -11.47 -1.12
CA THR A 56 -6.89 -12.38 -0.96
C THR A 56 -7.26 -13.74 -1.54
N THR A 57 -6.54 -14.17 -2.57
CA THR A 57 -6.63 -15.52 -3.15
C THR A 57 -5.22 -15.99 -3.47
N PHE A 58 -5.06 -17.29 -3.63
CA PHE A 58 -3.79 -17.90 -3.98
C PHE A 58 -3.25 -17.38 -5.32
N ASP A 59 -4.11 -17.30 -6.33
CA ASP A 59 -3.74 -16.82 -7.67
C ASP A 59 -3.29 -15.35 -7.62
N LYS A 60 -3.98 -14.50 -6.86
CA LYS A 60 -3.57 -13.10 -6.65
C LYS A 60 -2.21 -13.00 -5.98
N LEU A 61 -1.88 -13.89 -5.05
CA LEU A 61 -0.55 -13.91 -4.41
C LEU A 61 0.55 -14.31 -5.41
N LEU A 62 0.27 -15.22 -6.34
CA LEU A 62 1.22 -15.65 -7.37
C LEU A 62 1.48 -14.56 -8.42
N GLU A 63 0.42 -13.87 -8.85
CA GLU A 63 0.44 -12.79 -9.84
C GLU A 63 0.97 -11.46 -9.30
N SER A 64 0.95 -11.28 -7.98
CA SER A 64 1.39 -10.03 -7.36
C SER A 64 2.89 -9.78 -7.53
N GLU A 65 3.24 -8.61 -8.07
CA GLU A 65 4.63 -8.11 -8.16
C GLU A 65 5.07 -7.34 -6.89
N ASP A 66 4.12 -6.96 -6.03
CA ASP A 66 4.30 -5.99 -4.93
C ASP A 66 4.98 -6.54 -3.66
N ASN A 67 5.85 -7.56 -3.74
CA ASN A 67 6.48 -8.20 -2.57
C ASN A 67 5.47 -8.51 -1.44
N GLN A 68 4.26 -8.93 -1.81
CA GLN A 68 3.22 -9.25 -0.85
C GLN A 68 3.55 -10.56 -0.12
N ALA A 69 3.23 -10.60 1.16
CA ALA A 69 3.36 -11.79 1.99
C ALA A 69 2.06 -12.02 2.77
N ILE A 70 1.66 -13.28 2.85
CA ILE A 70 0.59 -13.77 3.72
C ILE A 70 1.23 -14.47 4.90
N TYR A 71 0.91 -14.05 6.11
CA TYR A 71 1.22 -14.75 7.34
C TYR A 71 0.00 -15.60 7.70
N LEU A 72 0.08 -16.89 7.43
CA LEU A 72 -0.98 -17.85 7.67
C LEU A 72 -0.82 -18.47 9.06
N MET A 73 -1.85 -18.36 9.89
CA MET A 73 -1.86 -18.95 11.22
C MET A 73 -2.70 -20.22 11.23
N TRP A 74 -2.11 -21.31 11.69
CA TRP A 74 -2.73 -22.63 11.66
C TRP A 74 -2.28 -23.47 12.86
N LYS A 75 -3.01 -24.54 13.13
CA LYS A 75 -2.65 -25.57 14.11
C LYS A 75 -3.06 -26.95 13.61
N LYS A 76 -2.38 -28.00 14.07
CA LYS A 76 -2.78 -29.38 13.79
C LYS A 76 -4.10 -29.70 14.48
N ASN A 77 -4.96 -30.49 13.85
CA ASN A 77 -6.15 -30.99 14.50
C ASN A 77 -5.78 -32.21 15.36
N GLU A 78 -5.96 -32.11 16.68
CA GLU A 78 -5.67 -33.22 17.60
C GLU A 78 -6.64 -34.40 17.44
N ALA A 79 -7.87 -34.13 16.99
CA ALA A 79 -8.91 -35.15 16.83
C ALA A 79 -8.85 -35.91 15.50
N LYS A 80 -8.18 -35.35 14.48
CA LYS A 80 -8.10 -35.93 13.12
C LYS A 80 -6.67 -35.82 12.61
N THR A 81 -6.01 -36.96 12.44
CA THR A 81 -4.59 -37.04 12.05
C THR A 81 -4.27 -36.38 10.70
N ASN A 82 -5.22 -36.39 9.76
CA ASN A 82 -5.06 -35.85 8.41
C ASN A 82 -5.73 -34.47 8.20
N ALA A 83 -6.02 -33.74 9.28
CA ALA A 83 -6.67 -32.44 9.19
C ALA A 83 -5.90 -31.36 9.95
N SER A 84 -6.01 -30.13 9.45
CA SER A 84 -5.43 -28.94 10.05
C SER A 84 -6.51 -27.89 10.28
N ILE A 85 -6.35 -27.10 11.33
CA ILE A 85 -7.25 -26.00 11.63
C ILE A 85 -6.53 -24.71 11.28
N VAL A 86 -7.04 -23.99 10.28
CA VAL A 86 -6.60 -22.62 10.02
C VAL A 86 -7.36 -21.68 10.94
N ILE A 87 -6.62 -20.77 11.57
CA ILE A 87 -7.11 -19.81 12.55
C ILE A 87 -7.41 -18.47 11.88
N GLY A 88 -6.51 -18.01 11.01
CA GLY A 88 -6.62 -16.72 10.35
C GLY A 88 -5.39 -16.42 9.49
N PHE A 89 -5.34 -15.20 8.95
CA PHE A 89 -4.20 -14.71 8.21
C PHE A 89 -4.03 -13.20 8.33
N LEU A 90 -2.84 -12.76 7.97
CA LEU A 90 -2.48 -11.37 7.78
C LEU A 90 -1.80 -11.21 6.42
N LYS A 91 -2.31 -10.33 5.57
CA LYS A 91 -1.66 -9.94 4.31
C LYS A 91 -0.97 -8.60 4.50
N ALA A 92 0.33 -8.57 4.21
CA ALA A 92 1.15 -7.37 4.27
C ALA A 92 2.00 -7.19 3.00
N ALA A 93 2.32 -5.95 2.67
CA ALA A 93 3.19 -5.62 1.56
C ALA A 93 3.99 -4.36 1.86
N ARG A 94 5.20 -4.21 1.30
CA ARG A 94 5.92 -2.93 1.37
C ARG A 94 5.51 -2.06 0.19
N ARG A 95 4.98 -0.87 0.44
CA ARG A 95 4.53 0.05 -0.61
C ARG A 95 5.06 1.45 -0.36
N LYS A 96 5.48 2.13 -1.42
CA LYS A 96 5.88 3.54 -1.34
C LYS A 96 4.61 4.39 -1.21
N LEU A 97 4.47 5.08 -0.08
CA LEU A 97 3.32 5.90 0.25
C LEU A 97 3.72 7.36 0.39
N TYR A 98 2.80 8.25 0.00
CA TYR A 98 2.84 9.68 0.26
C TYR A 98 1.80 9.95 1.34
N LEU A 99 2.26 10.27 2.55
CA LEU A 99 1.43 10.38 3.74
C LEU A 99 1.57 11.77 4.34
N ASN A 100 0.49 12.32 4.86
CA ASN A 100 0.47 13.58 5.59
C ASN A 100 0.25 13.31 7.08
N ASP A 101 1.00 14.01 7.93
CA ASP A 101 0.73 14.01 9.36
C ASP A 101 -0.52 14.84 9.71
N ALA A 102 -0.91 14.83 10.98
CA ALA A 102 -2.05 15.61 11.47
C ALA A 102 -1.85 17.14 11.36
N LYS A 103 -0.62 17.61 11.12
CA LYS A 103 -0.26 19.03 10.93
C LYS A 103 -0.18 19.41 9.44
N GLY A 104 -0.42 18.45 8.54
CA GLY A 104 -0.34 18.65 7.09
C GLY A 104 1.07 18.54 6.50
N LYS A 105 2.10 18.15 7.27
CA LYS A 105 3.45 17.89 6.74
C LYS A 105 3.44 16.58 5.96
N SER A 106 3.94 16.62 4.73
CA SER A 106 4.05 15.45 3.86
C SER A 106 5.33 14.65 4.10
N PHE A 107 5.20 13.33 4.01
CA PHE A 107 6.26 12.34 4.15
C PHE A 107 6.17 11.33 3.02
N VAL A 108 7.33 10.90 2.50
CA VAL A 108 7.43 9.83 1.51
C VAL A 108 8.24 8.70 2.11
N ASN A 109 7.63 7.53 2.27
CA ASN A 109 8.29 6.37 2.85
C ASN A 109 7.76 5.07 2.23
N THR A 110 8.49 3.97 2.42
CA THR A 110 8.08 2.61 1.99
C THR A 110 7.81 1.71 3.21
N PRO A 111 6.75 1.98 3.99
CA PRO A 111 6.44 1.17 5.17
C PRO A 111 5.86 -0.19 4.82
N VAL A 112 5.76 -1.04 5.84
CA VAL A 112 4.90 -2.23 5.77
C VAL A 112 3.45 -1.77 5.82
N CYS A 113 2.68 -2.24 4.85
CA CYS A 113 1.28 -1.92 4.65
C CYS A 113 0.45 -3.17 4.94
N ILE A 114 -0.51 -3.04 5.84
CA ILE A 114 -1.46 -4.09 6.19
C ILE A 114 -2.64 -3.98 5.23
N LEU A 115 -2.82 -4.99 4.39
CA LEU A 115 -3.74 -4.96 3.25
C LEU A 115 -5.02 -5.76 3.50
N ASP A 116 -4.93 -6.82 4.30
CA ASP A 116 -6.06 -7.66 4.65
C ASP A 116 -5.73 -8.40 5.96
N PHE A 117 -6.70 -8.48 6.86
CA PHE A 117 -6.50 -9.13 8.15
C PHE A 117 -7.78 -9.82 8.58
N TYR A 118 -7.66 -11.10 8.89
CA TYR A 118 -8.80 -11.90 9.32
C TYR A 118 -8.38 -12.95 10.34
N VAL A 119 -9.13 -13.00 11.44
CA VAL A 119 -9.05 -14.05 12.43
C VAL A 119 -10.46 -14.60 12.62
N HIS A 120 -10.60 -15.92 12.58
CA HIS A 120 -11.88 -16.57 12.74
C HIS A 120 -12.51 -16.24 14.12
N PRO A 121 -13.81 -15.93 14.21
CA PRO A 121 -14.45 -15.46 15.44
C PRO A 121 -14.21 -16.32 16.69
N SER A 122 -14.15 -17.65 16.52
CA SER A 122 -13.83 -18.59 17.62
C SER A 122 -12.45 -18.39 18.27
N PHE A 123 -11.58 -17.62 17.63
CA PHE A 123 -10.19 -17.42 18.01
C PHE A 123 -9.83 -15.94 18.29
N GLN A 124 -10.74 -14.98 18.04
CA GLN A 124 -10.45 -13.53 18.12
C GLN A 124 -10.07 -13.03 19.53
N LYS A 125 -10.44 -13.74 20.61
CA LYS A 125 -10.18 -13.33 22.01
C LYS A 125 -8.91 -13.89 22.63
N GLN A 126 -8.11 -14.66 21.87
CA GLN A 126 -6.90 -15.32 22.37
C GLN A 126 -5.62 -14.49 22.18
N GLY A 127 -5.73 -13.23 21.75
CA GLY A 127 -4.58 -12.31 21.69
C GLY A 127 -3.60 -12.61 20.55
N TYR A 128 -4.07 -13.15 19.43
CA TYR A 128 -3.23 -13.40 18.27
C TYR A 128 -2.64 -12.09 17.73
N ALA A 129 -1.35 -11.90 17.99
CA ALA A 129 -0.60 -10.71 17.60
C ALA A 129 -0.18 -10.76 16.12
N MET A 130 0.11 -9.58 15.55
CA MET A 130 0.73 -9.48 14.23
C MET A 130 2.17 -9.99 14.38
N HIS A 131 2.46 -11.18 13.84
CA HIS A 131 3.77 -11.81 13.91
C HIS A 131 4.69 -11.30 12.80
N GLU A 132 4.84 -9.99 12.70
CA GLU A 132 5.83 -9.38 11.83
C GLU A 132 6.94 -8.79 12.71
N LYS A 133 8.19 -8.83 12.24
CA LYS A 133 9.34 -8.22 12.95
C LYS A 133 9.28 -6.68 13.00
N VAL A 134 8.14 -6.10 12.65
CA VAL A 134 7.91 -4.66 12.52
C VAL A 134 6.88 -4.27 13.57
N GLU A 135 7.19 -3.23 14.33
CA GLU A 135 6.28 -2.69 15.32
C GLU A 135 5.02 -2.13 14.62
N PRO A 136 3.81 -2.42 15.09
CA PRO A 136 2.58 -1.94 14.45
C PRO A 136 2.47 -0.42 14.30
N ILE A 137 3.16 0.35 15.15
CA ILE A 137 3.26 1.81 15.04
C ILE A 137 3.97 2.27 13.75
N GLN A 138 4.83 1.42 13.17
CA GLN A 138 5.56 1.68 11.94
C GLN A 138 4.83 1.17 10.68
N CYS A 139 3.62 0.64 10.85
CA CYS A 139 2.81 0.12 9.76
C CYS A 139 1.79 1.16 9.27
N ALA A 140 1.46 1.07 7.99
CA ALA A 140 0.29 1.73 7.41
C ALA A 140 -0.82 0.69 7.22
N PHE A 141 -2.08 1.10 7.33
CA PHE A 141 -3.24 0.20 7.24
C PHE A 141 -4.12 0.64 6.08
N ASP A 142 -4.42 -0.26 5.15
CA ASP A 142 -5.32 0.00 4.02
C ASP A 142 -6.77 -0.26 4.46
N LYS A 143 -7.60 0.79 4.51
CA LYS A 143 -9.03 0.71 4.88
C LYS A 143 -9.31 -0.14 6.13
N PRO A 144 -8.70 0.16 7.29
CA PRO A 144 -8.91 -0.63 8.49
C PRO A 144 -10.38 -0.58 8.92
N SER A 145 -10.93 -1.75 9.29
CA SER A 145 -12.26 -1.83 9.88
C SER A 145 -12.26 -1.23 11.31
N THR A 146 -13.44 -0.87 11.80
CA THR A 146 -13.62 -0.39 13.18
C THR A 146 -13.08 -1.40 14.21
N LEU A 147 -13.36 -2.70 13.99
CA LEU A 147 -12.84 -3.79 14.83
C LEU A 147 -11.30 -3.86 14.82
N LEU A 148 -10.67 -3.63 13.67
CA LEU A 148 -9.20 -3.59 13.59
C LEU A 148 -8.65 -2.38 14.35
N LEU A 149 -9.27 -1.20 14.23
CA LEU A 149 -8.85 -0.02 14.98
C LEU A 149 -8.97 -0.21 16.50
N GLU A 150 -10.06 -0.82 16.97
CA GLU A 150 -10.24 -1.16 18.38
C GLU A 150 -9.20 -2.18 18.86
N PHE A 151 -8.89 -3.18 18.04
CA PHE A 151 -7.83 -4.15 18.31
C PHE A 151 -6.46 -3.46 18.43
N LEU A 152 -6.13 -2.55 17.51
CA LEU A 152 -4.87 -1.80 17.53
C LEU A 152 -4.75 -0.91 18.76
N LYS A 153 -5.83 -0.24 19.15
CA LYS A 153 -5.92 0.56 20.37
C LYS A 153 -5.69 -0.30 21.62
N LYS A 154 -6.38 -1.44 21.72
CA LYS A 154 -6.31 -2.30 22.91
C LYS A 154 -4.95 -2.98 23.08
N ASN A 155 -4.38 -3.52 22.00
CA ASN A 155 -3.20 -4.40 22.08
C ASN A 155 -1.89 -3.63 21.89
N TYR A 156 -1.89 -2.53 21.12
CA TYR A 156 -0.68 -1.78 20.79
C TYR A 156 -0.74 -0.31 21.22
N LYS A 157 -1.82 0.10 21.91
CA LYS A 157 -2.01 1.49 22.38
C LYS A 157 -1.93 2.52 21.24
N LEU A 158 -2.36 2.12 20.05
CA LEU A 158 -2.41 2.99 18.88
C LEU A 158 -3.70 3.82 18.91
N GLU A 159 -3.54 5.13 19.10
CA GLU A 159 -4.64 6.08 19.23
C GLU A 159 -4.51 7.23 18.23
N ASN A 160 -5.63 7.91 17.96
CA ASN A 160 -5.71 9.06 17.05
C ASN A 160 -5.29 8.73 15.61
N PRO A 161 -6.01 7.80 14.92
CA PRO A 161 -5.69 7.42 13.54
C PRO A 161 -5.74 8.65 12.61
N VAL A 162 -4.70 8.80 11.79
CA VAL A 162 -4.59 9.87 10.78
C VAL A 162 -5.00 9.30 9.43
N TRP A 163 -6.22 9.63 9.03
CA TRP A 163 -6.80 9.19 7.75
C TRP A 163 -6.22 9.96 6.57
N GLN A 164 -5.80 9.22 5.56
CA GLN A 164 -5.26 9.77 4.32
C GLN A 164 -6.33 9.79 3.23
N SER A 165 -6.19 10.68 2.25
CA SER A 165 -7.05 10.70 1.06
C SER A 165 -6.95 9.42 0.22
N THR A 166 -5.85 8.68 0.34
CA THR A 166 -5.60 7.40 -0.35
C THR A 166 -6.26 6.18 0.32
N ASN A 167 -7.11 6.40 1.35
CA ASN A 167 -7.72 5.40 2.22
C ASN A 167 -6.78 4.67 3.19
N PHE A 168 -5.49 5.01 3.16
CA PHE A 168 -4.54 4.53 4.16
C PHE A 168 -4.76 5.25 5.49
N VAL A 169 -4.41 4.55 6.56
CA VAL A 169 -4.38 5.08 7.92
C VAL A 169 -3.00 4.83 8.50
N ALA A 170 -2.44 5.87 9.11
CA ALA A 170 -1.23 5.78 9.91
C ALA A 170 -1.49 6.43 11.28
N PHE A 171 -0.62 6.19 12.25
CA PHE A 171 -0.75 6.72 13.61
C PHE A 171 0.32 7.79 13.87
N PRO A 172 0.14 8.72 14.82
CA PRO A 172 1.09 9.82 15.05
C PRO A 172 2.53 9.38 15.24
N GLY A 173 2.77 8.33 16.04
CA GLY A 173 4.11 7.77 16.27
C GLY A 173 4.80 7.20 15.02
N PHE A 174 4.04 6.89 13.96
CA PHE A 174 4.61 6.57 12.64
C PHE A 174 5.46 7.73 12.14
N PHE A 175 4.89 8.94 12.12
CA PHE A 175 5.54 10.14 11.59
C PHE A 175 6.69 10.61 12.49
N GLU A 176 6.53 10.50 13.81
CA GLU A 176 7.60 10.79 14.77
C GLU A 176 8.84 9.91 14.57
N SER A 177 8.64 8.65 14.19
CA SER A 177 9.75 7.74 13.90
C SER A 177 10.51 8.13 12.63
N LEU A 178 9.84 8.80 11.68
CA LEU A 178 10.46 9.28 10.43
C LEU A 178 11.25 10.57 10.66
N THR A 179 10.70 11.51 11.42
CA THR A 179 11.40 12.77 11.73
C THR A 179 12.68 12.54 12.54
N LYS A 180 12.70 11.54 13.43
CA LYS A 180 13.91 11.15 14.17
C LYS A 180 15.01 10.61 13.25
N LYS A 181 14.66 9.89 12.18
CA LYS A 181 15.64 9.33 11.22
C LYS A 181 16.23 10.38 10.29
N GLU A 182 15.49 11.44 9.98
CA GLU A 182 16.00 12.57 9.18
C GLU A 182 17.05 13.41 9.95
N GLY A 183 17.06 13.36 11.28
CA GLY A 183 17.97 14.13 12.14
C GLY A 183 19.38 13.57 12.28
N ASP A 184 19.65 12.36 11.79
CA ASP A 184 20.91 11.62 12.03
C ASP A 184 21.81 11.50 10.79
N HIS A 185 21.61 12.37 9.79
CA HIS A 185 22.59 12.55 8.72
C HIS A 185 23.69 13.52 9.17
N PRO A 186 24.97 13.13 9.23
CA PRO A 186 26.04 14.10 9.43
C PRO A 186 26.00 15.07 8.26
N LYS A 187 25.78 16.35 8.56
CA LYS A 187 25.93 17.44 7.60
C LYS A 187 27.37 17.40 7.08
N ALA A 188 27.57 16.86 5.87
CA ALA A 188 28.81 17.03 5.14
C ALA A 188 28.91 18.50 4.73
N ASN A 189 29.68 19.26 5.50
CA ASN A 189 30.26 20.53 5.06
C ASN A 189 31.24 20.24 3.91
N GLY A 190 31.06 20.91 2.77
CA GLY A 190 31.95 20.82 1.62
C GLY A 190 31.57 21.88 0.58
N VAL A 191 31.87 23.15 0.84
CA VAL A 191 33.02 23.88 0.27
C VAL A 191 32.79 24.32 -1.18
N HIS A 192 32.54 25.62 -1.33
CA HIS A 192 32.75 26.36 -2.57
C HIS A 192 34.20 26.21 -3.06
N THR A 193 34.39 25.88 -4.33
CA THR A 193 35.54 26.37 -5.10
C THR A 193 35.08 26.80 -6.49
N ASN A 194 35.34 28.07 -6.81
CA ASN A 194 35.23 28.64 -8.14
C ASN A 194 36.55 28.41 -8.91
N SER A 195 36.47 28.64 -10.23
CA SER A 195 37.57 28.89 -11.20
C SER A 195 38.33 27.64 -11.70
N SER A 196 38.76 27.49 -12.95
CA SER A 196 38.95 28.36 -14.13
C SER A 196 39.20 27.44 -15.36
N VAL A 197 38.61 27.70 -16.54
CA VAL A 197 39.17 28.38 -17.75
C VAL A 197 40.13 27.55 -18.61
N PHE A 198 39.92 27.64 -19.95
CA PHE A 198 40.79 27.35 -21.12
C PHE A 198 40.77 25.91 -21.71
N ASP A 199 40.72 25.63 -23.02
CA ASP A 199 40.55 26.39 -24.28
C ASP A 199 40.49 25.43 -25.48
N GLY A 200 39.74 25.84 -26.53
CA GLY A 200 39.83 25.53 -27.97
C GLY A 200 39.76 24.09 -28.49
N SER A 201 39.28 23.78 -29.69
CA SER A 201 38.60 24.50 -30.80
C SER A 201 38.31 23.46 -31.91
N HIS A 202 37.55 23.86 -32.96
CA HIS A 202 37.13 23.17 -34.20
C HIS A 202 35.67 22.61 -34.19
N SER A 203 34.68 23.38 -34.70
CA SER A 203 34.22 23.55 -36.13
C SER A 203 33.46 22.32 -36.64
N GLU A 204 32.24 22.31 -37.19
CA GLU A 204 31.33 23.32 -37.76
C GLU A 204 29.92 22.70 -37.97
N LEU A 205 28.88 23.55 -37.95
CA LEU A 205 27.56 23.52 -38.64
C LEU A 205 26.59 22.31 -38.55
N THR A 206 25.42 22.48 -37.90
CA THR A 206 24.12 22.87 -38.53
C THR A 206 22.90 22.77 -37.57
N SER A 207 22.17 23.89 -37.41
CA SER A 207 20.73 24.16 -37.07
C SER A 207 19.93 23.42 -35.95
N PRO A 208 19.04 24.11 -35.18
CA PRO A 208 18.51 23.65 -33.90
C PRO A 208 17.03 23.20 -33.91
N ARG A 209 16.67 22.29 -33.01
CA ARG A 209 15.31 22.22 -32.44
C ARG A 209 15.39 22.07 -30.92
N ALA A 210 14.82 23.05 -30.23
CA ALA A 210 14.84 23.22 -28.79
C ALA A 210 14.04 22.11 -28.09
N CYS A 211 14.68 21.50 -27.11
CA CYS A 211 14.10 20.64 -26.09
C CYS A 211 13.69 21.56 -24.93
N GLU A 212 12.40 21.82 -24.79
CA GLU A 212 11.87 22.58 -23.65
C GLU A 212 11.75 21.68 -22.42
N LYS A 213 12.35 22.18 -21.34
CA LYS A 213 12.39 21.57 -20.02
C LYS A 213 11.15 22.02 -19.25
N ASP A 214 10.18 21.14 -19.07
CA ASP A 214 9.07 21.38 -18.15
C ASP A 214 9.53 21.13 -16.70
N SER A 215 10.12 22.15 -16.10
CA SER A 215 10.32 22.21 -14.65
C SER A 215 9.08 22.84 -14.00
N VAL A 216 8.44 22.07 -13.11
CA VAL A 216 7.23 22.43 -12.32
C VAL A 216 7.42 23.67 -11.43
N GLY A 217 8.63 24.24 -11.36
CA GLY A 217 8.97 25.41 -10.53
C GLY A 217 8.37 26.75 -10.97
N GLY A 218 7.78 26.86 -12.16
CA GLY A 218 7.22 28.12 -12.68
C GLY A 218 5.83 28.49 -12.14
N LEU A 219 5.13 27.58 -11.44
CA LEU A 219 3.72 27.75 -11.09
C LEU A 219 3.46 28.57 -9.80
N ILE A 220 4.50 28.97 -9.07
CA ILE A 220 4.38 29.54 -7.71
C ILE A 220 4.49 31.08 -7.68
N HIS A 221 4.82 31.74 -8.78
CA HIS A 221 4.86 33.20 -8.84
C HIS A 221 3.81 33.72 -9.82
N GLY A 222 2.69 34.16 -9.26
CA GLY A 222 1.59 34.76 -9.98
C GLY A 222 2.00 36.06 -10.66
N ASP A 223 1.96 36.03 -11.98
CA ASP A 223 1.52 37.16 -12.80
C ASP A 223 1.24 36.64 -14.23
N GLN A 224 0.04 36.10 -14.43
CA GLN A 224 -0.49 35.86 -15.78
C GLN A 224 -1.80 36.63 -15.94
N LYS A 225 -1.73 37.68 -16.76
CA LYS A 225 -2.89 38.34 -17.35
C LYS A 225 -3.77 37.27 -17.98
N MET A 226 -5.03 37.20 -17.55
CA MET A 226 -6.01 36.33 -18.19
C MET A 226 -6.28 36.84 -19.60
N ASP A 227 -5.90 36.04 -20.60
CA ASP A 227 -6.40 36.23 -21.95
C ASP A 227 -7.91 36.00 -21.97
N SER A 228 -8.64 36.90 -22.63
CA SER A 228 -10.08 36.84 -22.76
C SER A 228 -10.51 35.54 -23.44
N LYS A 229 -11.28 34.73 -22.71
CA LYS A 229 -11.87 33.49 -23.21
C LYS A 229 -12.76 33.81 -24.42
N VAL A 230 -12.33 33.41 -25.61
CA VAL A 230 -13.14 33.48 -26.82
C VAL A 230 -14.30 32.48 -26.65
N GLU A 231 -15.52 32.98 -26.45
CA GLU A 231 -16.70 32.14 -26.41
C GLU A 231 -16.92 31.50 -27.79
N ALA A 232 -16.87 30.17 -27.84
CA ALA A 232 -17.19 29.43 -29.06
C ALA A 232 -18.68 29.62 -29.38
N ALA A 233 -18.99 29.99 -30.63
CA ALA A 233 -20.36 30.14 -31.10
C ALA A 233 -21.18 28.86 -30.85
N LYS A 234 -22.45 29.01 -30.44
CA LYS A 234 -23.33 27.92 -29.97
C LYS A 234 -23.48 26.76 -30.96
N ASP A 235 -23.37 27.04 -32.26
CA ASP A 235 -23.47 26.03 -33.33
C ASP A 235 -22.15 25.43 -33.81
N SER A 236 -21.03 25.83 -33.21
CA SER A 236 -19.75 25.17 -33.49
C SER A 236 -19.71 23.77 -32.86
N PRO A 237 -18.93 22.83 -33.42
CA PRO A 237 -18.72 21.51 -32.81
C PRO A 237 -18.26 21.59 -31.35
N GLN A 238 -17.45 22.60 -31.02
CA GLN A 238 -16.98 22.86 -29.66
C GLN A 238 -18.09 23.44 -28.75
N GLY A 239 -18.95 24.30 -29.30
CA GLY A 239 -20.13 24.83 -28.61
C GLY A 239 -21.11 23.73 -28.21
N ARG A 240 -21.45 22.83 -29.15
CA ARG A 240 -22.36 21.69 -28.87
C ARG A 240 -21.81 20.74 -27.81
N LYS A 241 -20.49 20.52 -27.81
CA LYS A 241 -19.81 19.69 -26.81
C LYS A 241 -19.88 20.32 -25.42
N ASN A 242 -19.66 21.63 -25.31
CA ASN A 242 -19.80 22.36 -24.05
C ASN A 242 -21.23 22.33 -23.52
N THR A 243 -22.26 22.51 -24.37
CA THR A 243 -23.66 22.45 -23.93
C THR A 243 -24.03 21.06 -23.40
N ARG A 244 -23.50 19.99 -24.00
CA ARG A 244 -23.72 18.62 -23.56
C ARG A 244 -23.03 18.32 -22.23
N ASP A 245 -21.80 18.77 -22.06
CA ASP A 245 -20.95 18.41 -20.93
C ASP A 245 -21.24 19.28 -19.68
N PHE A 246 -21.77 20.50 -19.84
CA PHE A 246 -22.05 21.45 -18.75
C PHE A 246 -23.54 21.82 -18.57
N GLY A 247 -24.45 21.26 -19.38
CA GLY A 247 -25.88 21.61 -19.39
C GLY A 247 -26.68 21.25 -18.13
N HIS A 248 -26.07 20.65 -17.11
CA HIS A 248 -26.75 20.27 -15.86
C HIS A 248 -26.38 21.13 -14.64
N GLN A 249 -25.59 22.18 -14.79
CA GLN A 249 -25.31 23.09 -13.67
C GLN A 249 -26.23 24.31 -13.70
N SER A 250 -27.51 24.13 -13.38
CA SER A 250 -28.44 25.23 -13.04
C SER A 250 -29.73 24.72 -12.41
N ILE A 251 -29.66 24.03 -11.27
CA ILE A 251 -30.77 24.03 -10.30
C ILE A 251 -30.10 24.01 -8.92
N TRP A 252 -30.21 25.15 -8.22
CA TRP A 252 -29.95 25.42 -6.79
C TRP A 252 -29.04 24.48 -6.01
#